data_AF-A0A7W5S4W3-F1
#
_entry.id   AF-A0A7W5S4W3-F1
#
_cell.length_a   1.000
_cell.length_b   1.000
_cell.length_c   1.000
_cell.angle_alpha   90.00
_cell.angle_beta   90.00
_cell.angle_gamma   90.00
#
_symmetry.space_group_name_H-M   'P 1'
#
loop_
_entity.id
_entity.type
_entity.pdbx_description
1 polymer ?
#
loop_
_entity_poly.entity_id
_entity_poly.type
_entity_poly.pdbx_seq_one_letter_code
_entity_poly.pdbx_strand_id
1 'polypeptide(L)'
;MLLAAGSPGIAADPAPIPAAGQAAAPADLRLALLAIRINGIDQPDPVWVLYDADALYVTGDAARAWRLVLKEDDTRLFEGETYLRLDTAEGLVAGLDDATQTLSITAPAALFMPSSALLSGRTDGPMTRSGIGGFLNYDLSAQTASGASSLDGLFELGAFSGAGTMGTGFIAGTGNSGDGRRSLVRLDTNWTIDDPARLRSLRIGDGVTRGSTGTGALRFAGLQLATNFATQPGYLTMALPTLNGSAAVPSVVDLYVNNILQNRQTVASGPFALTDVPVVNGSGDIQLVVRDALGRETRVTQSYYAAPQILRRGLHDFSYEIGVLGAISRGRASTMARRSCRRRIAMA
;
A
#
# COMPACT_ATOMS: atom_id res chain seq x y z
N MET A 1 108.03 -15.58 -3.30
CA MET A 1 107.55 -15.01 -2.03
C MET A 1 106.24 -14.30 -2.32
N LEU A 2 105.16 -14.76 -1.67
CA LEU A 2 103.79 -14.22 -1.49
C LEU A 2 103.47 -12.84 -2.14
N LEU A 3 102.29 -12.59 -2.74
CA LEU A 3 100.93 -12.70 -2.17
C LEU A 3 99.84 -12.64 -3.24
N ALA A 4 98.68 -13.21 -2.89
CA ALA A 4 97.42 -13.22 -3.64
C ALA A 4 96.59 -11.93 -3.49
N ALA A 5 95.68 -11.69 -4.45
CA ALA A 5 94.42 -10.96 -4.25
C ALA A 5 93.38 -11.47 -5.26
N GLY A 6 92.19 -11.80 -4.77
CA GLY A 6 91.13 -12.52 -5.51
C GLY A 6 90.19 -11.66 -6.34
N SER A 7 89.22 -12.32 -6.96
CA SER A 7 88.02 -11.71 -7.56
C SER A 7 86.83 -12.69 -7.44
N PRO A 8 85.59 -12.19 -7.33
CA PRO A 8 84.47 -12.89 -6.73
C PRO A 8 83.59 -13.66 -7.73
N GLY A 9 82.84 -14.63 -7.20
CA GLY A 9 81.97 -15.53 -7.95
C GLY A 9 80.74 -14.85 -8.56
N ILE A 10 80.35 -15.34 -9.74
CA ILE A 10 79.13 -14.98 -10.45
C ILE A 10 77.98 -15.85 -9.90
N ALA A 11 76.91 -15.19 -9.44
CA ALA A 11 75.68 -15.82 -9.01
C ALA A 11 74.92 -16.42 -10.20
N ALA A 12 74.39 -17.62 -10.02
CA ALA A 12 73.55 -18.31 -11.01
C ALA A 12 72.17 -17.65 -11.11
N ASP A 13 71.64 -17.59 -12.33
CA ASP A 13 70.30 -17.09 -12.67
C ASP A 13 69.20 -17.91 -11.96
N PRO A 14 68.11 -17.29 -11.45
CA PRO A 14 66.99 -18.03 -10.89
C PRO A 14 66.17 -18.70 -12.00
N ALA A 15 65.71 -19.92 -11.73
CA ALA A 15 64.91 -20.73 -12.65
C ALA A 15 63.57 -20.05 -13.04
N PRO A 16 62.99 -20.37 -14.21
CA PRO A 16 61.73 -19.79 -14.64
C PRO A 16 60.58 -20.26 -13.73
N ILE A 17 59.71 -19.31 -13.36
CA ILE A 17 58.47 -19.57 -12.63
C ILE A 17 57.57 -20.44 -13.53
N PRO A 18 56.98 -21.55 -13.02
CA PRO A 18 56.05 -22.33 -13.83
C PRO A 18 54.81 -21.50 -14.12
N ALA A 19 54.44 -21.43 -15.40
CA ALA A 19 53.18 -20.83 -15.82
C ALA A 19 52.03 -21.58 -15.11
N ALA A 20 51.24 -20.85 -14.33
CA ALA A 20 49.98 -21.35 -13.81
C ALA A 20 49.14 -21.87 -14.98
N GLY A 21 48.70 -23.12 -14.90
CA GLY A 21 47.89 -23.75 -15.93
C GLY A 21 46.68 -22.89 -16.27
N GLN A 22 46.72 -22.28 -17.46
CA GLN A 22 45.51 -21.83 -18.12
C GLN A 22 44.69 -23.09 -18.38
N ALA A 23 43.63 -23.25 -17.58
CA ALA A 23 42.53 -24.13 -17.95
C ALA A 23 42.12 -23.75 -19.38
N ALA A 24 42.29 -24.69 -20.31
CA ALA A 24 41.91 -24.51 -21.69
C ALA A 24 40.44 -24.07 -21.74
N ALA A 25 40.19 -22.91 -22.35
CA ALA A 25 38.84 -22.52 -22.72
C ALA A 25 38.22 -23.65 -23.57
N PRO A 26 36.99 -24.11 -23.29
CA PRO A 26 36.31 -25.07 -24.16
C PRO A 26 36.28 -24.50 -25.59
N ALA A 27 36.72 -25.29 -26.56
CA ALA A 27 37.16 -24.82 -27.88
C ALA A 27 36.04 -24.29 -28.81
N ASP A 28 34.78 -24.21 -28.36
CA ASP A 28 33.65 -23.81 -29.21
C ASP A 28 32.76 -22.69 -28.63
N LEU A 29 33.18 -22.05 -27.53
CA LEU A 29 32.44 -20.92 -26.96
C LEU A 29 32.63 -19.65 -27.79
N ARG A 30 31.53 -19.09 -28.26
CA ARG A 30 31.48 -17.86 -29.05
C ARG A 30 30.75 -16.78 -28.29
N LEU A 31 31.29 -15.58 -28.33
CA LEU A 31 30.65 -14.38 -27.81
C LEU A 31 30.18 -13.54 -29.00
N ALA A 32 28.89 -13.23 -29.05
CA ALA A 32 28.33 -12.34 -30.07
C ALA A 32 27.39 -11.32 -29.44
N LEU A 33 27.35 -10.12 -30.03
CA LEU A 33 26.38 -9.09 -29.69
C LEU A 33 25.13 -9.32 -30.54
N LEU A 34 24.03 -9.70 -29.90
CA LEU A 34 22.82 -10.12 -30.61
C LEU A 34 21.65 -9.18 -30.30
N ALA A 35 20.78 -8.98 -31.30
CA ALA A 35 19.46 -8.40 -31.08
C ALA A 35 18.62 -9.40 -30.28
N ILE A 36 17.77 -8.92 -29.38
CA ILE A 36 17.02 -9.78 -28.46
C ILE A 36 15.53 -9.65 -28.73
N ARG A 37 14.85 -10.78 -28.91
CA ARG A 37 13.40 -10.85 -29.07
C ARG A 37 12.81 -11.76 -28.02
N ILE A 38 11.96 -11.24 -27.14
CA ILE A 38 11.35 -12.00 -26.04
C ILE A 38 9.85 -12.06 -26.26
N ASN A 39 9.30 -13.28 -26.35
CA ASN A 39 7.89 -13.55 -26.62
C ASN A 39 7.36 -12.76 -27.84
N GLY A 40 8.20 -12.65 -28.88
CA GLY A 40 7.88 -11.92 -30.12
C GLY A 40 8.13 -10.41 -30.08
N ILE A 41 8.67 -9.87 -28.98
CA ILE A 41 8.90 -8.42 -28.79
C ILE A 41 10.38 -8.11 -28.79
N ASP A 42 10.76 -7.19 -29.68
CA ASP A 42 12.12 -6.69 -29.78
C ASP A 42 12.49 -5.88 -28.54
N GLN A 43 13.63 -6.21 -27.94
CA GLN A 43 14.23 -5.42 -26.87
C GLN A 43 15.08 -4.31 -27.49
N PRO A 44 15.11 -3.12 -26.86
CA PRO A 44 15.79 -1.95 -27.42
C PRO A 44 17.30 -2.13 -27.50
N ASP A 45 17.90 -2.83 -26.52
CA ASP A 45 19.34 -2.94 -26.38
C ASP A 45 19.82 -4.34 -26.78
N PRO A 46 20.78 -4.46 -27.72
CA PRO A 46 21.43 -5.73 -28.00
C PRO A 46 22.32 -6.13 -26.82
N VAL A 47 22.50 -7.44 -26.63
CA VAL A 47 23.23 -7.99 -25.48
C VAL A 47 24.29 -8.98 -25.93
N TRP A 48 25.40 -9.02 -25.19
CA TRP A 48 26.42 -10.05 -25.35
C TRP A 48 25.89 -11.40 -24.91
N VAL A 49 25.82 -12.33 -25.86
CA VAL A 49 25.37 -13.70 -25.65
C VAL A 49 26.56 -14.62 -25.86
N LEU A 50 26.83 -15.44 -24.85
CA LEU A 50 27.83 -16.49 -24.92
C LEU A 50 27.11 -17.77 -25.33
N TYR A 51 27.61 -18.47 -26.34
CA TYR A 51 26.96 -19.69 -26.82
C TYR A 51 27.96 -20.70 -27.38
N ASP A 52 27.55 -21.96 -27.37
CA ASP A 52 28.23 -23.06 -28.05
C ASP A 52 27.21 -23.80 -28.94
N ALA A 53 27.53 -25.00 -29.41
CA ALA A 53 26.63 -25.77 -30.28
C ALA A 53 25.33 -26.21 -29.58
N ASP A 54 25.34 -26.32 -28.25
CA ASP A 54 24.27 -26.95 -27.46
C ASP A 54 23.55 -25.97 -26.53
N ALA A 55 24.17 -24.84 -26.17
CA ALA A 55 23.66 -23.96 -25.13
C ALA A 55 23.86 -22.46 -25.42
N LEU A 56 22.90 -21.67 -24.94
CA LEU A 56 22.89 -20.21 -24.98
C LEU A 56 22.94 -19.66 -23.56
N TYR A 57 23.81 -18.69 -23.33
CA TYR A 57 24.06 -18.09 -22.04
C TYR A 57 24.00 -16.56 -22.11
N VAL A 58 23.45 -15.94 -21.06
CA VAL A 58 23.28 -14.49 -20.94
C VAL A 58 23.77 -14.01 -19.58
N THR A 59 24.19 -12.76 -19.46
CA THR A 59 24.58 -12.22 -18.15
C THR A 59 23.39 -12.10 -17.20
N GLY A 60 23.66 -12.16 -15.89
CA GLY A 60 22.62 -11.94 -14.88
C GLY A 60 21.96 -10.56 -14.98
N ASP A 61 22.72 -9.54 -15.39
CA ASP A 61 22.19 -8.19 -15.60
C ASP A 61 21.25 -8.10 -16.79
N ALA A 62 21.56 -8.80 -17.90
CA ALA A 62 20.64 -8.91 -19.03
C ALA A 62 19.34 -9.62 -18.63
N ALA A 63 19.43 -10.74 -17.91
CA ALA A 63 18.25 -11.45 -17.41
C ALA A 63 17.38 -10.56 -16.51
N ARG A 64 18.00 -9.80 -15.59
CA ARG A 64 17.29 -8.83 -14.72
C ARG A 64 16.67 -7.69 -15.51
N ALA A 65 17.35 -7.15 -16.53
CA ALA A 65 16.81 -6.11 -17.40
C ALA A 65 15.54 -6.58 -18.13
N TRP A 66 15.52 -7.85 -18.54
CA TRP A 66 14.33 -8.49 -19.14
C TRP A 66 13.31 -9.00 -18.12
N ARG A 67 13.58 -8.79 -16.83
CA ARG A 67 12.79 -9.31 -15.70
C ARG A 67 12.63 -10.83 -15.72
N LEU A 68 13.55 -11.56 -16.33
CA LEU A 68 13.56 -13.01 -16.38
C LEU A 68 14.24 -13.56 -15.11
N VAL A 69 13.59 -14.52 -14.46
CA VAL A 69 14.12 -15.25 -13.31
C VAL A 69 14.74 -16.55 -13.81
N LEU A 70 16.06 -16.54 -13.96
CA LEU A 70 16.86 -17.71 -14.29
C LEU A 70 17.44 -18.31 -13.01
N LYS A 71 17.63 -19.64 -13.01
CA LYS A 71 18.35 -20.31 -11.92
C LYS A 71 19.84 -20.10 -12.13
N GLU A 72 20.59 -19.93 -11.04
CA GLU A 72 22.05 -19.79 -11.05
C GLU A 72 22.77 -21.17 -10.98
N ASP A 73 22.07 -22.23 -11.37
CA ASP A 73 22.52 -23.62 -11.18
C ASP A 73 23.55 -24.06 -12.25
N ASP A 74 23.47 -23.49 -13.47
CA ASP A 74 24.41 -23.75 -14.57
C ASP A 74 24.94 -22.41 -15.11
N THR A 75 26.19 -22.11 -14.75
CA THR A 75 26.85 -20.84 -15.06
C THR A 75 28.19 -21.06 -15.74
N ARG A 76 28.58 -20.11 -16.59
CA ARG A 76 29.87 -20.07 -17.27
C ARG A 76 30.59 -18.77 -16.93
N LEU A 77 31.84 -18.88 -16.51
CA LEU A 77 32.72 -17.73 -16.37
C LEU A 77 33.43 -17.49 -17.70
N PHE A 78 33.25 -16.31 -18.29
CA PHE A 78 33.95 -15.91 -19.52
C PHE A 78 34.45 -14.48 -19.35
N GLU A 79 35.76 -14.27 -19.52
CA GLU A 79 36.41 -12.95 -19.37
C GLU A 79 36.14 -12.24 -18.03
N GLY A 80 35.91 -13.01 -16.95
CA GLY A 80 35.64 -12.48 -15.61
C GLY A 80 34.16 -12.19 -15.34
N GLU A 81 33.28 -12.35 -16.33
CA GLU A 81 31.84 -12.18 -16.21
C GLU A 81 31.12 -13.53 -16.13
N THR A 82 30.06 -13.58 -15.32
CA THR A 82 29.28 -14.82 -15.13
C THR A 82 28.05 -14.80 -16.03
N TYR A 83 27.95 -15.83 -16.87
CA TYR A 83 26.85 -16.06 -17.79
C TYR A 83 25.96 -17.20 -17.27
N LEU A 84 24.66 -16.97 -17.29
CA LEU A 84 23.60 -17.89 -16.87
C LEU A 84 23.04 -18.61 -18.09
N ARG A 85 22.88 -19.93 -18.00
CA ARG A 85 22.32 -20.74 -19.09
C ARG A 85 20.80 -20.58 -19.21
N LEU A 86 20.31 -20.30 -20.43
CA LEU A 86 18.89 -20.02 -20.67
C LEU A 86 17.97 -21.24 -20.58
N ASP A 87 18.42 -22.39 -21.08
CA ASP A 87 17.63 -23.63 -21.21
C ASP A 87 17.38 -24.37 -19.89
N THR A 88 17.94 -23.89 -18.77
CA THR A 88 17.73 -24.45 -17.43
C THR A 88 16.35 -24.12 -16.86
N ALA A 89 15.69 -23.10 -17.42
CA ALA A 89 14.38 -22.67 -16.98
C ALA A 89 13.28 -23.49 -17.67
N GLU A 90 12.46 -24.17 -16.85
CA GLU A 90 11.41 -25.06 -17.35
C GLU A 90 10.40 -24.30 -18.23
N GLY A 91 10.24 -24.77 -19.47
CA GLY A 91 9.35 -24.16 -20.47
C GLY A 91 9.94 -22.96 -21.23
N LEU A 92 11.19 -22.56 -20.95
CA LEU A 92 11.90 -21.55 -21.75
C LEU A 92 12.51 -22.21 -22.99
N VAL A 93 12.22 -21.63 -24.16
CA VAL A 93 12.83 -22.03 -25.44
C VAL A 93 13.63 -20.85 -25.98
N ALA A 94 14.92 -21.04 -26.15
CA ALA A 94 15.82 -20.05 -26.76
C ALA A 94 16.30 -20.57 -28.12
N GLY A 95 16.36 -19.70 -29.11
CA GLY A 95 16.84 -20.01 -30.45
C GLY A 95 17.64 -18.86 -31.02
N LEU A 96 18.73 -19.19 -31.70
CA LEU A 96 19.57 -18.23 -32.39
C LEU A 96 19.22 -18.23 -33.89
N ASP A 97 18.93 -17.05 -34.44
CA ASP A 97 18.90 -16.82 -35.88
C ASP A 97 20.23 -16.19 -36.30
N ASP A 98 21.10 -17.00 -36.90
CA ASP A 98 22.41 -16.56 -37.37
C ASP A 98 22.33 -15.53 -38.50
N ALA A 99 21.30 -15.60 -39.35
CA ALA A 99 21.16 -14.71 -40.49
C ALA A 99 20.76 -13.29 -40.05
N THR A 100 19.91 -13.18 -39.04
CA THR A 100 19.47 -11.89 -38.49
C THR A 100 20.23 -11.49 -37.22
N GLN A 101 21.18 -12.31 -36.75
CA GLN A 101 21.91 -12.12 -35.50
C GLN A 101 20.96 -11.83 -34.32
N THR A 102 19.89 -12.63 -34.22
CA THR A 102 18.81 -12.41 -33.24
C THR A 102 18.65 -13.62 -32.32
N LEU A 103 18.71 -13.38 -31.02
CA LEU A 103 18.32 -14.35 -30.00
C LEU A 103 16.82 -14.22 -29.73
N SER A 104 16.06 -15.26 -30.12
CA SER A 104 14.63 -15.37 -29.83
C SER A 104 14.40 -16.21 -28.58
N ILE A 105 13.74 -15.63 -27.59
CA ILE A 105 13.40 -16.27 -26.32
C ILE A 105 11.88 -16.36 -26.21
N THR A 106 11.36 -17.57 -26.02
CA THR A 106 9.97 -17.81 -25.66
C THR A 106 9.92 -18.35 -24.23
N ALA A 107 9.34 -17.57 -23.32
CA ALA A 107 9.29 -17.90 -21.90
C ALA A 107 7.86 -17.79 -21.34
N PRO A 108 7.39 -18.76 -20.54
CA PRO A 108 6.11 -18.65 -19.84
C PRO A 108 6.11 -17.50 -18.83
N ALA A 109 4.93 -16.94 -18.57
CA ALA A 109 4.76 -15.82 -17.65
C ALA A 109 5.36 -16.08 -16.26
N ALA A 110 5.35 -17.33 -15.77
CA ALA A 110 5.87 -17.70 -14.46
C ALA A 110 7.38 -17.43 -14.27
N LEU A 111 8.14 -17.34 -15.36
CA LEU A 111 9.57 -17.04 -15.33
C LEU A 111 9.88 -15.54 -15.24
N PHE A 112 8.88 -14.66 -15.26
CA PHE A 112 9.10 -13.23 -15.13
C PHE A 112 8.89 -12.76 -13.69
N MET A 113 9.67 -11.76 -13.27
CA MET A 113 9.55 -11.13 -11.96
C MET A 113 8.13 -10.55 -11.76
N PRO A 114 7.47 -10.80 -10.61
CA PRO A 114 6.15 -10.24 -10.33
C PRO A 114 6.14 -8.71 -10.33
N SER A 115 5.06 -8.11 -10.84
CA SER A 115 4.80 -6.67 -10.68
C SER A 115 3.53 -6.39 -9.89
N SER A 116 3.54 -5.33 -9.08
CA SER A 116 2.33 -4.83 -8.41
C SER A 116 2.03 -3.41 -8.87
N ALA A 117 0.76 -3.14 -9.18
CA ALA A 117 0.26 -1.78 -9.42
C ALA A 117 -0.78 -1.44 -8.35
N LEU A 118 -0.55 -0.33 -7.64
CA LEU A 118 -1.50 0.26 -6.68
C LEU A 118 -2.57 1.04 -7.45
N LEU A 119 -3.83 0.62 -7.35
CA LEU A 119 -4.93 1.31 -8.02
C LEU A 119 -5.48 2.49 -7.20
N SER A 120 -5.35 2.42 -5.88
CA SER A 120 -5.72 3.50 -4.96
C SER A 120 -4.49 4.36 -4.65
N GLY A 121 -4.09 5.19 -5.61
CA GLY A 121 -3.01 6.16 -5.40
C GLY A 121 -3.51 7.36 -4.59
N ARG A 122 -3.41 7.30 -3.26
CA ARG A 122 -3.50 8.51 -2.43
C ARG A 122 -2.24 8.64 -1.60
N THR A 123 -1.44 9.63 -1.93
CA THR A 123 -0.38 10.10 -1.05
C THR A 123 -1.05 10.92 0.04
N ASP A 124 -0.86 10.51 1.29
CA ASP A 124 -1.25 11.33 2.43
C ASP A 124 -0.48 12.66 2.32
N GLY A 125 -1.21 13.73 2.01
CA GLY A 125 -0.64 15.08 1.95
C GLY A 125 -0.15 15.49 3.34
N PRO A 126 0.83 16.41 3.42
CA PRO A 126 1.31 16.89 4.71
C PRO A 126 0.15 17.50 5.49
N MET A 127 -0.04 17.03 6.71
CA MET A 127 -1.05 17.58 7.61
C MET A 127 -0.73 19.04 7.88
N THR A 128 -1.67 19.93 7.55
CA THR A 128 -1.53 21.35 7.87
C THR A 128 -1.85 21.53 9.36
N ARG A 129 -0.95 22.17 10.12
CA ARG A 129 -1.27 22.51 11.51
C ARG A 129 -2.36 23.55 11.55
N SER A 130 -3.32 23.38 12.46
CA SER A 130 -4.32 24.40 12.73
C SER A 130 -3.67 25.68 13.24
N GLY A 131 -4.08 26.83 12.68
CA GLY A 131 -3.86 28.13 13.29
C GLY A 131 -4.67 28.30 14.58
N ILE A 132 -4.49 29.42 15.27
CA ILE A 132 -5.32 29.80 16.43
C ILE A 132 -6.55 30.54 15.92
N GLY A 133 -7.74 30.17 16.41
CA GLY A 133 -8.98 30.84 16.06
C GLY A 133 -10.13 30.43 16.96
N GLY A 134 -11.31 30.98 16.67
CA GLY A 134 -12.53 30.64 17.36
C GLY A 134 -13.75 30.89 16.50
N PHE A 135 -14.87 30.35 16.93
CA PHE A 135 -16.14 30.44 16.22
C PHE A 135 -17.31 30.55 17.20
N LEU A 136 -18.39 31.15 16.72
CA LEU A 136 -19.69 31.20 17.38
C LEU A 136 -20.73 30.81 16.34
N ASN A 137 -21.46 29.72 16.59
CA ASN A 137 -22.65 29.37 15.84
C ASN A 137 -23.88 29.67 16.68
N TYR A 138 -24.96 30.08 16.03
CA TYR A 138 -26.24 30.31 16.69
C TYR A 138 -27.40 29.89 15.77
N ASP A 139 -28.46 29.39 16.38
CA ASP A 139 -29.75 29.12 15.75
C ASP A 139 -30.83 29.72 16.65
N LEU A 140 -31.74 30.51 16.10
CA LEU A 140 -32.80 31.22 16.83
C LEU A 140 -34.15 30.89 16.22
N SER A 141 -35.08 30.46 17.05
CA SER A 141 -36.45 30.14 16.67
C SER A 141 -37.44 30.95 17.50
N ALA A 142 -38.39 31.60 16.82
CA ALA A 142 -39.48 32.32 17.47
C ALA A 142 -40.81 31.75 16.99
N GLN A 143 -41.69 31.41 17.94
CA GLN A 143 -43.01 30.88 17.64
C GLN A 143 -44.09 31.65 18.42
N THR A 144 -45.23 31.85 17.78
CA THR A 144 -46.40 32.47 18.38
C THR A 144 -47.61 31.57 18.16
N ALA A 145 -48.28 31.17 19.25
CA ALA A 145 -49.45 30.31 19.20
C ALA A 145 -50.42 30.67 20.33
N SER A 146 -51.70 30.85 20.00
CA SER A 146 -52.78 31.13 20.98
C SER A 146 -52.46 32.25 21.99
N GLY A 147 -51.80 33.33 21.55
CA GLY A 147 -51.44 34.47 22.40
C GLY A 147 -50.18 34.29 23.24
N ALA A 148 -49.54 33.13 23.21
CA ALA A 148 -48.22 32.89 23.80
C ALA A 148 -47.12 33.01 22.73
N SER A 149 -46.04 33.70 23.08
CA SER A 149 -44.82 33.79 22.27
C SER A 149 -43.68 33.10 22.98
N SER A 150 -42.94 32.22 22.28
CA SER A 150 -41.65 31.72 22.76
C SER A 150 -40.54 32.12 21.80
N LEU A 151 -39.37 32.39 22.38
CA LEU A 151 -38.11 32.57 21.68
C LEU A 151 -37.13 31.57 22.27
N ASP A 152 -36.57 30.74 21.42
CA ASP A 152 -35.62 29.69 21.76
C ASP A 152 -34.35 29.89 20.91
N GLY A 153 -33.20 29.53 21.48
CA GLY A 153 -31.91 29.71 20.84
C GLY A 153 -30.92 28.63 21.22
N LEU A 154 -30.22 28.10 20.23
CA LEU A 154 -29.07 27.20 20.38
C LEU A 154 -27.81 28.00 20.06
N PHE A 155 -26.81 27.91 20.93
CA PHE A 155 -25.54 28.61 20.79
C PHE A 155 -24.39 27.62 20.95
N GLU A 156 -23.41 27.69 20.06
CA GLU A 156 -22.17 26.93 20.17
C GLU A 156 -20.99 27.89 20.10
N LEU A 157 -20.14 27.87 21.12
CA LEU A 157 -18.92 28.64 21.16
C LEU A 157 -17.73 27.68 21.12
N GLY A 158 -16.74 27.97 20.28
CA GLY A 158 -15.55 27.15 20.20
C GLY A 158 -14.28 27.93 19.91
N ALA A 159 -13.16 27.30 20.27
CA ALA A 159 -11.81 27.78 20.02
C ALA A 159 -10.94 26.62 19.55
N PHE A 160 -10.02 26.89 18.63
CA PHE A 160 -9.11 25.88 18.10
C PHE A 160 -7.69 26.42 18.03
N SER A 161 -6.72 25.54 18.19
CA SER A 161 -5.30 25.82 18.05
C SER A 161 -4.53 24.54 17.69
N GLY A 162 -3.21 24.63 17.56
CA GLY A 162 -2.35 23.45 17.46
C GLY A 162 -2.43 22.50 18.66
N ALA A 163 -3.01 22.92 19.79
CA ALA A 163 -3.22 22.08 20.97
C ALA A 163 -4.57 21.32 20.97
N GLY A 164 -5.43 21.54 19.97
CA GLY A 164 -6.74 20.90 19.84
C GLY A 164 -7.89 21.91 19.77
N THR A 165 -9.12 21.37 19.81
CA THR A 165 -10.37 22.12 19.63
C THR A 165 -11.22 22.00 20.88
N MET A 166 -11.60 23.14 21.45
CA MET A 166 -12.52 23.23 22.58
C MET A 166 -13.86 23.78 22.10
N GLY A 167 -14.95 23.26 22.63
CA GLY A 167 -16.29 23.72 22.31
C GLY A 167 -17.23 23.60 23.51
N THR A 168 -18.27 24.44 23.51
CA THR A 168 -19.37 24.34 24.45
C THR A 168 -20.68 24.80 23.83
N GLY A 169 -21.76 24.06 24.12
CA GLY A 169 -23.10 24.32 23.61
C GLY A 169 -24.08 24.73 24.72
N PHE A 170 -25.01 25.63 24.39
CA PHE A 170 -26.08 26.08 25.28
C PHE A 170 -27.40 26.20 24.54
N ILE A 171 -28.50 25.85 25.22
CA ILE A 171 -29.85 26.22 24.81
C ILE A 171 -30.36 27.30 25.76
N ALA A 172 -30.83 28.41 25.21
CA ALA A 172 -31.52 29.46 25.93
C ALA A 172 -32.93 29.60 25.39
N GLY A 173 -33.92 29.85 26.23
CA GLY A 173 -35.28 30.02 25.75
C GLY A 173 -36.21 30.67 26.76
N THR A 174 -37.32 31.20 26.26
CA THR A 174 -38.43 31.71 27.07
C THR A 174 -39.54 30.66 27.00
N GLY A 175 -39.68 29.82 28.03
CA GLY A 175 -40.53 28.62 27.98
C GLY A 175 -41.99 28.88 27.60
N ASN A 176 -42.67 27.84 27.12
CA ASN A 176 -44.01 27.88 26.50
C ASN A 176 -45.19 28.17 27.45
N SER A 177 -44.96 28.43 28.74
CA SER A 177 -46.01 28.42 29.77
C SER A 177 -46.67 29.78 30.05
N GLY A 178 -46.50 30.81 29.21
CA GLY A 178 -47.11 32.13 29.43
C GLY A 178 -46.55 32.94 30.61
N ASP A 179 -45.68 32.34 31.43
CA ASP A 179 -45.13 32.89 32.67
C ASP A 179 -43.76 33.60 32.46
N GLY A 180 -43.34 33.79 31.20
CA GLY A 180 -42.10 34.49 30.84
C GLY A 180 -40.80 33.84 31.35
N ARG A 181 -40.85 32.59 31.80
CA ARG A 181 -39.74 31.92 32.48
C ARG A 181 -38.58 31.67 31.50
N ARG A 182 -37.44 32.30 31.77
CA ARG A 182 -36.20 32.14 31.03
C ARG A 182 -35.48 30.88 31.50
N SER A 183 -35.05 30.04 30.57
CA SER A 183 -34.20 28.88 30.85
C SER A 183 -32.90 28.98 30.07
N LEU A 184 -31.79 28.66 30.73
CA LEU A 184 -30.48 28.48 30.12
C LEU A 184 -29.96 27.10 30.54
N VAL A 185 -29.73 26.23 29.56
CA VAL A 185 -29.27 24.86 29.79
C VAL A 185 -27.97 24.65 29.01
N ARG A 186 -26.90 24.31 29.74
CA ARG A 186 -25.63 23.87 29.15
C ARG A 186 -25.80 22.46 28.58
N LEU A 187 -25.41 22.25 27.33
CA LEU A 187 -25.50 20.97 26.64
C LEU A 187 -24.26 20.12 26.89
N ASP A 188 -23.10 20.67 26.53
CA ASP A 188 -21.82 19.99 26.61
C ASP A 188 -20.67 21.01 26.66
N THR A 189 -19.54 20.54 27.18
CA THR A 189 -18.28 21.25 27.16
C THR A 189 -17.19 20.21 26.98
N ASN A 190 -16.41 20.31 25.90
CA ASN A 190 -15.39 19.32 25.59
C ASN A 190 -14.15 19.95 24.95
N TRP A 191 -13.01 19.31 25.16
CA TRP A 191 -11.75 19.60 24.49
C TRP A 191 -11.26 18.32 23.81
N THR A 192 -11.03 18.40 22.51
CA THR A 192 -10.61 17.28 21.67
C THR A 192 -9.23 17.55 21.08
N ILE A 193 -8.31 16.60 21.27
CA ILE A 193 -6.95 16.60 20.75
C ILE A 193 -6.82 15.43 19.78
N ASP A 194 -6.60 15.74 18.51
CA ASP A 194 -6.42 14.74 17.45
C ASP A 194 -4.93 14.49 17.21
N ASP A 195 -4.56 13.22 17.08
CA ASP A 195 -3.24 12.75 16.65
C ASP A 195 -3.47 11.92 15.38
N PRO A 196 -3.53 12.57 14.21
CA PRO A 196 -3.88 11.87 12.98
C PRO A 196 -2.75 10.92 12.54
N ALA A 197 -1.49 11.16 12.94
CA ALA A 197 -0.38 10.26 12.64
C ALA A 197 -0.56 8.87 13.29
N ARG A 198 -1.17 8.84 14.47
CA ARG A 198 -1.52 7.59 15.17
C ARG A 198 -3.01 7.25 15.09
N LEU A 199 -3.77 7.97 14.24
CA LEU A 199 -5.21 7.78 14.01
C LEU A 199 -6.00 7.71 15.31
N ARG A 200 -5.73 8.62 16.26
CA ARG A 200 -6.36 8.60 17.59
C ARG A 200 -6.79 9.99 18.02
N SER A 201 -7.85 10.05 18.81
CA SER A 201 -8.36 11.28 19.41
C SER A 201 -8.50 11.10 20.92
N LEU A 202 -8.03 12.10 21.66
CA LEU A 202 -8.26 12.24 23.10
C LEU A 202 -9.33 13.32 23.30
N ARG A 203 -10.42 12.98 23.98
CA ARG A 203 -11.46 13.91 24.40
C ARG A 203 -11.48 14.02 25.92
N ILE A 204 -11.59 15.25 26.39
CA ILE A 204 -11.68 15.63 27.80
C ILE A 204 -12.96 16.44 27.98
N GLY A 205 -13.78 16.09 28.96
CA GLY A 205 -15.07 16.75 29.24
C GLY A 205 -16.25 15.87 28.83
N ASP A 206 -17.31 16.50 28.33
CA ASP A 206 -18.51 15.78 27.94
C ASP A 206 -18.33 15.04 26.62
N GLY A 207 -18.96 13.86 26.51
CA GLY A 207 -18.89 13.05 25.32
C GLY A 207 -19.98 11.99 25.26
N VAL A 208 -19.99 11.29 24.13
CA VAL A 208 -20.82 10.10 23.92
C VAL A 208 -19.88 8.93 23.71
N THR A 209 -20.14 7.85 24.45
CA THR A 209 -19.36 6.61 24.32
C THR A 209 -19.56 5.95 22.96
N ARG A 210 -18.52 5.30 22.44
CA ARG A 210 -18.65 4.52 21.20
C ARG A 210 -19.50 3.29 21.47
N GLY A 211 -20.69 3.24 20.86
CA GLY A 211 -21.55 2.06 20.89
C GLY A 211 -20.82 0.83 20.35
N SER A 212 -21.00 -0.31 21.01
CA SER A 212 -20.54 -1.61 20.51
C SER A 212 -21.76 -2.45 20.15
N THR A 213 -21.55 -3.52 19.39
CA THR A 213 -22.62 -4.47 19.07
C THR A 213 -23.30 -4.92 20.38
N GLY A 214 -24.59 -4.62 20.54
CA GLY A 214 -25.38 -4.96 21.73
C GLY A 214 -25.43 -3.91 22.86
N THR A 215 -24.69 -2.80 22.80
CA THR A 215 -24.78 -1.72 23.81
C THR A 215 -24.87 -0.34 23.16
N GLY A 216 -25.92 0.40 23.53
CA GLY A 216 -26.17 1.75 23.03
C GLY A 216 -25.09 2.77 23.41
N ALA A 217 -25.20 3.95 22.81
CA ALA A 217 -24.33 5.08 23.11
C ALA A 217 -24.82 5.80 24.38
N LEU A 218 -23.92 6.05 25.33
CA LEU A 218 -24.22 6.72 26.60
C LEU A 218 -23.49 8.07 26.67
N ARG A 219 -24.17 9.10 27.17
CA ARG A 219 -23.57 10.41 27.49
C ARG A 219 -22.81 10.33 28.81
N PHE A 220 -21.60 10.86 28.83
CA PHE A 220 -20.72 10.87 30.01
C PHE A 220 -19.91 12.16 30.05
N ALA A 221 -19.39 12.48 31.25
CA ALA A 221 -18.37 13.50 31.46
C ALA A 221 -17.10 12.81 31.97
N GLY A 222 -15.97 13.00 31.27
CA GLY A 222 -14.70 12.37 31.65
C GLY A 222 -13.64 12.40 30.56
N LEU A 223 -12.92 11.30 30.40
CA LEU A 223 -11.85 11.12 29.43
C LEU A 223 -12.22 10.00 28.45
N GLN A 224 -11.96 10.22 27.16
CA GLN A 224 -12.11 9.22 26.12
C GLN A 224 -10.90 9.23 25.19
N LEU A 225 -10.25 8.08 25.05
CA LEU A 225 -9.19 7.84 24.07
C LEU A 225 -9.67 6.80 23.07
N ALA A 226 -9.85 7.19 21.81
CA ALA A 226 -10.39 6.32 20.78
C ALA A 226 -9.62 6.44 19.46
N THR A 227 -9.62 5.37 18.66
CA THR A 227 -9.13 5.40 17.28
C THR A 227 -10.04 6.30 16.43
N ASN A 228 -9.50 7.29 15.71
CA ASN A 228 -10.28 8.15 14.82
C ASN A 228 -9.68 8.14 13.42
N PHE A 229 -10.31 7.40 12.51
CA PHE A 229 -9.90 7.34 11.11
C PHE A 229 -10.32 8.58 10.31
N ALA A 230 -11.29 9.36 10.79
CA ALA A 230 -11.80 10.54 10.09
C ALA A 230 -10.80 11.70 10.09
N THR A 231 -9.78 11.68 10.95
CA THR A 231 -8.72 12.68 10.98
C THR A 231 -7.83 12.63 9.74
N GLN A 232 -7.89 11.54 8.97
CA GLN A 232 -7.23 11.40 7.68
C GLN A 232 -8.28 11.23 6.57
N PRO A 233 -8.66 12.30 5.87
CA PRO A 233 -9.61 12.22 4.77
C PRO A 233 -9.12 11.26 3.68
N GLY A 234 -9.91 10.23 3.38
CA GLY A 234 -9.56 9.20 2.40
C GLY A 234 -8.86 7.97 2.98
N TYR A 235 -8.69 7.88 4.30
CA TYR A 235 -8.13 6.68 4.94
C TYR A 235 -9.04 5.47 4.75
N LEU A 236 -8.59 4.52 3.94
CA LEU A 236 -9.30 3.28 3.63
C LEU A 236 -9.20 2.33 4.82
N THR A 237 -10.19 2.40 5.71
CA THR A 237 -10.27 1.51 6.88
C THR A 237 -10.57 0.06 6.52
N MET A 238 -11.07 -0.18 5.30
CA MET A 238 -11.55 -1.48 4.83
C MET A 238 -10.53 -2.19 3.95
N ALA A 239 -10.41 -3.51 4.11
CA ALA A 239 -9.62 -4.32 3.19
C ALA A 239 -10.26 -4.31 1.81
N LEU A 240 -9.58 -3.64 0.87
CA LEU A 240 -9.96 -3.75 -0.53
C LEU A 240 -9.41 -5.07 -1.10
N PRO A 241 -10.11 -5.68 -2.05
CA PRO A 241 -9.65 -6.90 -2.70
C PRO A 241 -8.40 -6.63 -3.54
N THR A 242 -7.57 -7.67 -3.64
CA THR A 242 -6.42 -7.75 -4.55
C THR A 242 -6.74 -8.78 -5.62
N LEU A 243 -6.52 -8.41 -6.88
CA LEU A 243 -6.66 -9.30 -8.03
C LEU A 243 -5.29 -9.70 -8.56
N ASN A 244 -5.09 -11.00 -8.76
CA ASN A 244 -3.86 -11.53 -9.35
C ASN A 244 -4.15 -12.00 -10.78
N GLY A 245 -3.18 -11.79 -11.67
CA GLY A 245 -3.22 -12.26 -13.05
C GLY A 245 -1.82 -12.56 -13.57
N SER A 246 -1.74 -13.05 -14.80
CA SER A 246 -0.45 -13.27 -15.48
C SER A 246 -0.60 -12.96 -16.96
N ALA A 247 0.38 -12.30 -17.55
CA ALA A 247 0.45 -12.01 -18.97
C ALA A 247 1.78 -12.53 -19.54
N ALA A 248 1.77 -13.28 -20.63
CA ALA A 248 3.02 -13.75 -21.25
C ALA A 248 3.73 -12.62 -22.03
N VAL A 249 2.97 -11.64 -22.50
CA VAL A 249 3.45 -10.46 -23.23
C VAL A 249 2.92 -9.20 -22.56
N PRO A 250 3.57 -8.03 -22.74
CA PRO A 250 3.01 -6.75 -22.35
C PRO A 250 1.60 -6.60 -22.90
N SER A 251 0.67 -6.37 -21.98
CA SER A 251 -0.77 -6.45 -22.24
C SER A 251 -1.47 -5.26 -21.61
N VAL A 252 -2.66 -4.93 -22.13
CA VAL A 252 -3.55 -3.94 -21.51
C VAL A 252 -4.53 -4.67 -20.62
N VAL A 253 -4.72 -4.17 -19.41
CA VAL A 253 -5.63 -4.75 -18.42
C VAL A 253 -6.74 -3.76 -18.15
N ASP A 254 -7.97 -4.21 -18.40
CA ASP A 254 -9.19 -3.51 -18.05
C ASP A 254 -9.80 -4.13 -16.79
N LEU A 255 -10.04 -3.29 -15.79
CA LEU A 255 -10.68 -3.69 -14.54
C LEU A 255 -12.12 -3.21 -14.52
N TYR A 256 -13.06 -4.13 -14.42
CA TYR A 256 -14.48 -3.86 -14.26
C TYR A 256 -14.93 -4.22 -12.85
N VAL A 257 -15.72 -3.35 -12.23
CA VAL A 257 -16.43 -3.63 -10.97
C VAL A 257 -17.90 -3.47 -11.26
N ASN A 258 -18.69 -4.53 -11.05
CA ASN A 258 -20.12 -4.56 -11.39
C ASN A 258 -20.38 -4.07 -12.83
N ASN A 259 -19.61 -4.59 -13.79
CA ASN A 259 -19.66 -4.26 -15.23
C ASN A 259 -19.30 -2.82 -15.61
N ILE A 260 -18.82 -1.99 -14.68
CA ILE A 260 -18.34 -0.62 -14.95
C ILE A 260 -16.81 -0.62 -14.97
N LEU A 261 -16.22 -0.07 -16.05
CA LEU A 261 -14.77 0.08 -16.18
C LEU A 261 -14.25 1.06 -15.12
N GLN A 262 -13.41 0.57 -14.21
CA GLN A 262 -12.80 1.36 -13.13
C GLN A 262 -11.40 1.83 -13.48
N ASN A 263 -10.61 0.99 -14.14
CA ASN A 263 -9.22 1.30 -14.47
C ASN A 263 -8.80 0.57 -15.76
N ARG A 264 -7.92 1.20 -16.53
CA ARG A 264 -7.23 0.66 -17.69
C ARG A 264 -5.76 1.02 -17.60
N GLN A 265 -4.90 0.01 -17.57
CA GLN A 265 -3.45 0.21 -17.52
C GLN A 265 -2.68 -0.90 -18.24
N THR A 266 -1.47 -0.59 -18.67
CA THR A 266 -0.54 -1.56 -19.28
C THR A 266 0.19 -2.33 -18.18
N VAL A 267 0.32 -3.63 -18.36
CA VAL A 267 1.13 -4.51 -17.50
C VAL A 267 2.26 -5.12 -18.31
N ALA A 268 3.41 -5.31 -17.67
CA ALA A 268 4.54 -6.01 -18.26
C ALA A 268 4.28 -7.52 -18.34
N SER A 269 5.13 -8.23 -19.07
CA SER A 269 5.17 -9.69 -19.05
C SER A 269 5.44 -10.21 -17.64
N GLY A 270 4.69 -11.22 -17.24
CA GLY A 270 4.80 -11.92 -15.97
C GLY A 270 3.53 -11.95 -15.13
N PRO A 271 3.65 -12.47 -13.90
CA PRO A 271 2.60 -12.38 -12.91
C PRO A 271 2.44 -10.93 -12.46
N PHE A 272 1.20 -10.49 -12.29
CA PHE A 272 0.91 -9.15 -11.78
C PHE A 272 -0.20 -9.17 -10.74
N ALA A 273 -0.12 -8.25 -9.79
CA ALA A 273 -1.12 -8.02 -8.76
C ALA A 273 -1.66 -6.59 -8.87
N LEU A 274 -2.98 -6.46 -8.97
CA LEU A 274 -3.72 -5.22 -8.84
C LEU A 274 -4.22 -5.09 -7.41
N THR A 275 -3.57 -4.25 -6.62
CA THR A 275 -3.91 -4.04 -5.21
C THR A 275 -4.86 -2.86 -5.05
N ASP A 276 -5.64 -2.89 -3.98
CA ASP A 276 -6.54 -1.81 -3.60
C ASP A 276 -7.60 -1.47 -4.65
N VAL A 277 -8.27 -2.51 -5.17
CA VAL A 277 -9.37 -2.35 -6.11
C VAL A 277 -10.53 -1.60 -5.43
N PRO A 278 -10.95 -0.42 -5.93
CA PRO A 278 -12.05 0.33 -5.34
C PRO A 278 -13.36 -0.43 -5.56
N VAL A 279 -13.99 -0.83 -4.46
CA VAL A 279 -15.26 -1.57 -4.47
C VAL A 279 -16.34 -0.84 -3.68
N VAL A 280 -17.60 -1.08 -4.05
CA VAL A 280 -18.77 -0.52 -3.35
C VAL A 280 -19.09 -1.39 -2.13
N ASN A 281 -19.67 -0.81 -1.07
CA ASN A 281 -20.14 -1.60 0.06
C ASN A 281 -21.20 -2.62 -0.37
N GLY A 282 -21.08 -3.85 0.13
CA GLY A 282 -21.96 -4.98 -0.20
C GLY A 282 -21.22 -6.09 -0.94
N SER A 283 -21.99 -6.97 -1.57
CA SER A 283 -21.50 -8.00 -2.49
C SER A 283 -21.46 -7.48 -3.92
N GLY A 284 -20.48 -7.92 -4.70
CA GLY A 284 -20.44 -7.67 -6.13
C GLY A 284 -19.38 -8.53 -6.82
N ASP A 285 -19.17 -8.28 -8.10
CA ASP A 285 -18.19 -8.99 -8.91
C ASP A 285 -17.15 -8.03 -9.48
N ILE A 286 -15.90 -8.50 -9.49
CA ILE A 286 -14.78 -7.84 -10.13
C ILE A 286 -14.37 -8.70 -11.31
N GLN A 287 -14.27 -8.09 -12.49
CA GLN A 287 -13.85 -8.75 -13.71
C GLN A 287 -12.59 -8.08 -14.24
N LEU A 288 -11.54 -8.88 -14.38
CA LEU A 288 -10.29 -8.51 -15.01
C LEU A 288 -10.30 -9.01 -16.46
N VAL A 289 -10.09 -8.11 -17.41
CA VAL A 289 -9.94 -8.45 -18.83
C VAL A 289 -8.53 -8.09 -19.26
N VAL A 290 -7.72 -9.10 -19.55
CA VAL A 290 -6.35 -8.94 -20.05
C VAL A 290 -6.39 -9.09 -21.55
N ARG A 291 -5.98 -8.04 -22.27
CA ARG A 291 -5.90 -8.01 -23.72
C ARG A 291 -4.45 -7.91 -24.17
N ASP A 292 -4.00 -8.88 -24.95
CA ASP A 292 -2.67 -8.86 -25.53
C ASP A 292 -2.61 -7.99 -26.80
N ALA A 293 -1.39 -7.78 -27.32
CA ALA A 293 -1.17 -7.02 -28.56
C ALA A 293 -1.81 -7.67 -29.81
N LEU A 294 -2.12 -8.97 -29.74
CA LEU A 294 -2.76 -9.74 -30.81
C LEU A 294 -4.30 -9.71 -30.72
N GLY A 295 -4.86 -9.01 -29.72
CA GLY A 295 -6.30 -8.89 -29.49
C GLY A 295 -6.94 -10.10 -28.79
N ARG A 296 -6.15 -11.06 -28.30
CA ARG A 296 -6.67 -12.16 -27.48
C ARG A 296 -7.03 -11.65 -26.10
N GLU A 297 -8.19 -12.07 -25.60
CA GLU A 297 -8.69 -11.68 -24.30
C GLU A 297 -8.71 -12.86 -23.33
N THR A 298 -8.19 -12.65 -22.12
CA THR A 298 -8.39 -13.55 -20.98
C THR A 298 -9.22 -12.85 -19.93
N ARG A 299 -10.28 -13.50 -19.46
CA ARG A 299 -11.20 -12.93 -18.46
C ARG A 299 -11.10 -13.70 -17.15
N VAL A 300 -10.87 -13.00 -16.05
CA VAL A 300 -10.87 -13.55 -14.69
C VAL A 300 -11.93 -12.81 -13.90
N THR A 301 -12.86 -13.54 -13.28
CA THR A 301 -13.93 -12.95 -12.45
C THR A 301 -13.77 -13.42 -11.02
N GLN A 302 -13.86 -12.49 -10.07
CA GLN A 302 -13.78 -12.73 -8.64
C GLN A 302 -14.89 -11.98 -7.92
N SER A 303 -15.72 -12.70 -7.18
CA SER A 303 -16.72 -12.09 -6.31
C SER A 303 -16.08 -11.49 -5.06
N TYR A 304 -16.60 -10.36 -4.59
CA TYR A 304 -16.14 -9.69 -3.39
C TYR A 304 -17.29 -9.40 -2.43
N TYR A 305 -16.96 -9.24 -1.14
CA TYR A 305 -17.85 -8.71 -0.13
C TYR A 305 -17.12 -7.66 0.70
N ALA A 306 -17.58 -6.42 0.62
CA ALA A 306 -17.01 -5.27 1.32
C ALA A 306 -18.01 -4.74 2.35
N ALA A 307 -17.68 -4.85 3.64
CA ALA A 307 -18.50 -4.30 4.72
C ALA A 307 -17.71 -3.29 5.55
N PRO A 308 -18.26 -2.10 5.89
CA PRO A 308 -17.59 -1.05 6.69
C PRO A 308 -17.02 -1.51 8.04
N GLN A 309 -17.41 -2.71 8.46
CA GLN A 309 -17.10 -3.28 9.77
C GLN A 309 -15.81 -4.13 9.76
N ILE A 310 -15.21 -4.39 8.58
CA ILE A 310 -14.00 -5.20 8.45
C ILE A 310 -12.79 -4.28 8.27
N LEU A 311 -11.98 -4.17 9.33
CA LEU A 311 -10.74 -3.38 9.31
C LEU A 311 -9.67 -4.01 8.41
N ARG A 312 -8.85 -3.20 7.74
CA ARG A 312 -7.62 -3.68 7.09
C ARG A 312 -6.71 -4.42 8.05
N ARG A 313 -5.93 -5.37 7.52
CA ARG A 313 -4.89 -6.04 8.30
C ARG A 313 -3.92 -4.98 8.85
N GLY A 314 -3.65 -5.04 10.16
CA GLY A 314 -2.80 -4.06 10.85
C GLY A 314 -3.55 -2.90 11.51
N LEU A 315 -4.85 -2.71 11.23
CA LEU A 315 -5.65 -1.69 11.92
C LEU A 315 -6.30 -2.25 13.18
N HIS A 316 -6.34 -1.40 14.20
CA HIS A 316 -6.96 -1.67 15.49
C HIS A 316 -7.93 -0.53 15.82
N ASP A 317 -9.23 -0.84 15.91
CA ASP A 317 -10.24 0.12 16.37
C ASP A 317 -10.48 -0.11 17.86
N PHE A 318 -10.18 0.89 18.68
CA PHE A 318 -10.40 0.82 20.12
C PHE A 318 -11.05 2.10 20.65
N SER A 319 -11.72 1.98 21.79
CA SER A 319 -12.19 3.10 22.60
C SER A 319 -12.02 2.76 24.08
N TYR A 320 -11.37 3.64 24.81
CA TYR A 320 -11.26 3.61 26.27
C TYR A 320 -11.92 4.84 26.84
N GLU A 321 -12.89 4.66 27.73
CA GLU A 321 -13.73 5.72 28.28
C GLU A 321 -13.78 5.57 29.79
N ILE A 322 -13.56 6.66 30.50
CA ILE A 322 -13.70 6.72 31.96
C ILE A 322 -14.35 8.04 32.34
N GLY A 323 -15.32 7.99 33.24
CA GLY A 323 -16.04 9.21 33.64
C GLY A 323 -17.27 8.92 34.47
N VAL A 324 -18.18 9.88 34.46
CA VAL A 324 -19.46 9.81 35.15
C VAL A 324 -20.57 9.90 34.12
N LEU A 325 -21.58 9.03 34.23
CA LEU A 325 -22.74 9.07 33.36
C LEU A 325 -23.57 10.33 33.62
N GLY A 326 -24.00 10.99 32.55
CA GLY A 326 -24.95 12.09 32.63
C GLY A 326 -26.31 11.57 33.11
N ALA A 327 -26.82 12.12 34.21
CA ALA A 327 -28.11 11.70 34.76
C ALA A 327 -29.26 12.14 33.85
N ILE A 328 -29.97 11.19 33.22
CA ILE A 328 -31.24 11.45 32.54
C ILE A 328 -32.39 11.56 33.56
N SER A 329 -32.21 11.02 34.78
CA SER A 329 -33.17 11.11 35.89
C SER A 329 -32.46 11.44 37.20
N ARG A 330 -33.06 12.30 38.04
CA ARG A 330 -32.54 12.72 39.35
C ARG A 330 -32.27 11.52 40.28
N GLY A 331 -31.06 10.98 40.24
CA GLY A 331 -30.63 9.90 41.12
C GLY A 331 -29.20 9.47 40.82
N ARG A 332 -28.29 9.71 41.79
CA ARG A 332 -26.86 9.35 41.88
C ARG A 332 -26.04 9.31 40.57
N ALA A 333 -25.07 10.23 40.50
CA ALA A 333 -23.94 10.14 39.58
C ALA A 333 -23.28 8.75 39.68
N SER A 334 -23.30 8.01 38.58
CA SER A 334 -22.72 6.67 38.51
C SER A 334 -21.39 6.76 37.75
N THR A 335 -20.32 6.27 38.37
CA THR A 335 -19.00 6.17 37.74
C THR A 335 -19.03 5.08 36.67
N MET A 336 -18.34 5.32 35.56
CA MET A 336 -18.26 4.45 34.40
C MET A 336 -16.80 4.28 33.99
N ALA A 337 -16.43 3.04 33.69
CA ALA A 337 -15.24 2.71 32.92
C ALA A 337 -15.67 1.73 31.83
N ARG A 338 -15.33 2.01 30.57
CA ARG A 338 -15.70 1.19 29.42
C ARG A 338 -14.52 1.02 28.48
N ARG A 339 -14.44 -0.18 27.90
CA ARG A 339 -13.48 -0.56 26.88
C ARG A 339 -14.22 -1.23 25.73
N SER A 340 -13.91 -0.81 24.51
CA SER A 340 -14.31 -1.48 23.28
C SER A 340 -13.07 -1.69 22.41
N CYS A 341 -12.94 -2.86 21.80
CA CYS A 341 -11.85 -3.18 20.89
C CYS A 341 -12.39 -4.05 19.75
N ARG A 342 -12.06 -3.70 18.52
CA ARG A 342 -12.31 -4.50 17.33
C ARG A 342 -11.01 -4.65 16.56
N ARG A 343 -10.76 -5.89 16.14
CA ARG A 343 -9.62 -6.26 15.31
C ARG A 343 -10.12 -7.24 14.28
N ARG A 344 -9.64 -7.14 13.04
CA ARG A 344 -9.86 -8.21 12.06
C ARG A 344 -9.12 -9.47 12.53
N ILE A 345 -9.87 -10.55 12.72
CA ILE A 345 -9.31 -11.91 12.78
C ILE A 345 -9.08 -12.31 11.32
N ALA A 346 -7.84 -12.64 10.98
CA ALA A 346 -7.51 -13.09 9.64
C ALA A 346 -8.28 -14.39 9.34
N MET A 347 -9.26 -14.33 8.45
CA MET A 347 -9.60 -15.52 7.65
C MET A 347 -8.67 -15.48 6.45
N ALA A 348 -7.89 -16.56 6.34
CA ALA A 348 -7.00 -16.86 5.22
C ALA A 348 -7.79 -17.00 3.92
#